data_AF-A0A660MZS1-F1
#
_entry.id   AF-A0A660MZS1-F1
#
_cell.length_a   1.000
_cell.length_b   1.000
_cell.length_c   1.000
_cell.angle_alpha   90.00
_cell.angle_beta   90.00
_cell.angle_gamma   90.00
#
_symmetry.space_group_name_H-M   'P 1'
#
loop_
_entity.id
_entity.type
_entity.pdbx_description
1 polymer ?
#
loop_
_entity_poly.entity_id
_entity_poly.type
_entity_poly.pdbx_seq_one_letter_code
_entity_poly.pdbx_strand_id
1 'polypeptide(L)' 'MQFNDQTPLAPVAIDSYTAGEIIINQTAYTHNVQLGDNVALFAHASPHDLTLADFQAALHAGA' A
#
# COMPACT_ATOMS: atom_id res chain seq x y z
N MET A 1 0.54 -27.10 -21.12
CA MET A 1 0.79 -26.12 -20.04
C MET A 1 -0.47 -25.29 -19.91
N GLN A 2 -1.15 -25.39 -18.77
CA GLN A 2 -2.35 -24.60 -18.48
C GLN A 2 -1.85 -23.36 -17.72
N PHE A 3 -1.96 -22.18 -18.34
CA PHE A 3 -1.73 -20.93 -17.64
C PHE A 3 -2.97 -20.69 -16.79
N ASN A 4 -2.81 -20.58 -15.47
CA ASN A 4 -3.91 -20.19 -14.61
C ASN A 4 -4.40 -18.83 -15.10
N ASP A 5 -5.69 -18.71 -15.42
CA ASP A 5 -6.41 -17.45 -15.59
C ASP A 5 -6.45 -16.74 -14.22
N GLN A 6 -5.30 -16.27 -13.75
CA GLN A 6 -5.24 -15.27 -12.70
C GLN A 6 -5.65 -13.97 -13.39
N THR A 7 -6.90 -13.56 -13.18
CA THR A 7 -7.33 -12.20 -13.52
C THR A 7 -6.31 -11.26 -12.87
N PRO A 8 -5.56 -10.44 -13.63
CA PRO A 8 -4.59 -9.55 -13.04
C PRO A 8 -5.31 -8.66 -12.04
N LEU A 9 -4.85 -8.63 -10.79
CA LEU A 9 -5.31 -7.63 -9.85
C LEU A 9 -5.06 -6.27 -10.51
N ALA A 10 -6.07 -5.39 -10.48
CA ALA A 10 -5.91 -4.06 -11.03
C ALA A 10 -4.70 -3.39 -10.37
N PRO A 11 -3.79 -2.78 -11.14
CA PRO A 11 -2.59 -2.17 -10.58
C PRO A 11 -2.98 -1.09 -9.57
N VAL A 12 -2.24 -1.04 -8.45
CA VAL A 12 -2.38 0.05 -7.48
C VAL A 12 -1.79 1.31 -8.11
N ALA A 13 -2.66 2.29 -8.40
CA ALA A 13 -2.30 3.55 -9.02
C ALA A 13 -2.52 4.71 -8.05
N ILE A 14 -1.48 5.54 -7.86
CA ILE A 14 -1.60 6.82 -7.17
C ILE A 14 -2.14 7.83 -8.18
N ASP A 15 -3.38 8.29 -7.98
CA ASP A 15 -4.05 9.24 -8.87
C ASP A 15 -3.62 10.68 -8.59
N SER A 16 -3.54 11.06 -7.31
CA SER A 16 -3.13 12.40 -6.90
C SER A 16 -2.66 12.44 -5.44
N TYR A 17 -1.98 13.53 -5.10
CA TYR A 17 -1.54 13.83 -3.74
C TYR A 17 -1.80 15.30 -3.45
N THR A 18 -2.54 15.58 -2.37
CA THR A 18 -2.83 16.93 -1.91
C THR A 18 -2.46 17.06 -0.43
N ALA A 19 -2.50 18.27 0.12
CA ALA A 19 -2.16 18.48 1.52
C ALA A 19 -3.16 17.74 2.43
N GLY A 20 -2.71 16.64 3.06
CA GLY A 20 -3.49 15.86 4.02
C GLY A 20 -4.17 14.60 3.47
N GLU A 21 -4.07 14.32 2.17
CA GLU A 21 -4.61 13.09 1.58
C GLU A 21 -3.81 12.59 0.38
N ILE A 22 -3.89 11.27 0.16
CA ILE A 22 -3.44 10.61 -1.06
C ILE A 22 -4.65 9.92 -1.70
N ILE A 23 -4.82 10.06 -3.02
CA ILE A 23 -5.87 9.38 -3.77
C ILE A 23 -5.24 8.19 -4.49
N ILE A 24 -5.69 6.98 -4.15
CA ILE A 24 -5.22 5.72 -4.73
C ILE A 24 -6.42 4.95 -5.25
N ASN A 25 -6.41 4.56 -6.52
CA ASN A 25 -7.53 3.88 -7.18
C ASN A 25 -8.89 4.58 -6.94
N GLN A 26 -8.91 5.91 -7.11
CA GLN A 26 -10.06 6.79 -6.89
C GLN A 26 -10.59 6.83 -5.45
N THR A 27 -9.83 6.29 -4.49
CA THR A 27 -10.16 6.30 -3.05
C THR A 27 -9.23 7.25 -2.32
N ALA A 28 -9.81 8.17 -1.54
CA ALA A 28 -9.06 9.12 -0.73
C ALA A 28 -8.65 8.50 0.61
N TYR A 29 -7.37 8.64 0.96
CA TYR A 29 -6.81 8.21 2.24
C TYR A 29 -6.23 9.41 2.98
N THR A 30 -6.78 9.68 4.17
CA THR A 30 -6.34 10.73 5.11
C THR A 30 -5.45 10.18 6.24
N HIS A 31 -5.13 8.89 6.18
CA HIS A 31 -4.30 8.17 7.14
C HIS A 31 -3.18 7.45 6.41
N ASN A 32 -2.14 7.05 7.14
CA ASN A 32 -1.03 6.30 6.57
C ASN A 32 -1.53 4.95 6.03
N VAL A 33 -1.00 4.58 4.87
CA VAL A 33 -1.32 3.32 4.19
C VAL A 33 -0.06 2.58 3.82
N GLN A 34 -0.18 1.25 3.70
CA GLN A 34 0.84 0.37 3.18
C GLN A 34 0.44 -0.06 1.76
N LEU A 35 1.35 0.14 0.81
CA LEU A 35 1.20 -0.25 -0.59
C LEU A 35 1.87 -1.60 -0.84
N GLY A 36 1.12 -2.56 -1.36
CA GLY A 36 1.60 -3.86 -1.86
C GLY A 36 0.72 -4.31 -3.03
N ASP A 37 0.33 -5.59 -3.08
CA ASP A 37 -0.68 -6.08 -4.03
C ASP A 37 -2.04 -5.38 -3.86
N ASN A 38 -2.31 -4.85 -2.67
CA ASN A 38 -3.47 -4.04 -2.32
C ASN A 38 -3.05 -2.86 -1.43
N VAL A 39 -3.97 -1.92 -1.19
CA VAL A 39 -3.79 -0.83 -0.24
C VAL A 39 -4.35 -1.24 1.12
N ALA A 40 -3.53 -1.22 2.16
CA ALA A 40 -3.93 -1.51 3.54
C ALA A 40 -3.73 -0.28 4.44
N LEU A 41 -4.55 -0.13 5.48
CA LEU A 41 -4.31 0.88 6.50
C LEU A 41 -3.04 0.54 7.28
N PHE A 42 -2.21 1.55 7.54
CA PHE A 42 -0.98 1.39 8.31
C PHE A 42 -1.18 1.91 9.73
N ALA A 43 -0.72 1.14 10.72
CA ALA A 43 -1.04 1.39 12.13
C ALA A 43 -0.37 2.64 12.70
N HIS A 44 0.80 3.01 12.19
CA HIS A 44 1.59 4.13 12.71
C HIS A 44 1.11 5.45 12.15
N ALA A 45 0.85 6.44 13.01
CA ALA A 45 0.43 7.77 12.62
C ALA A 45 1.62 8.71 12.38
N SER A 46 2.77 8.45 13.02
CA SER A 46 3.99 9.24 12.90
C SER A 46 5.15 8.42 12.35
N PRO A 47 6.06 9.00 11.54
CA PRO A 47 7.31 8.35 11.14
C PRO A 47 8.19 7.95 12.32
N HIS A 48 8.06 8.64 13.46
CA HIS A 48 8.82 8.32 14.68
C HIS A 48 8.40 7.01 15.34
N ASP A 49 7.22 6.47 14.98
CA ASP A 49 6.71 5.21 15.53
C ASP A 49 7.24 3.99 14.74
N LEU A 50 7.92 4.21 13.61
CA LEU A 50 8.47 3.15 12.77
C LEU A 50 9.59 2.39 13.47
N THR A 51 9.47 1.07 13.48
CA THR A 51 10.43 0.14 14.07
C THR A 51 11.12 -0.70 12.99
N LEU A 52 12.22 -1.37 13.35
CA LEU A 52 12.88 -2.34 12.48
C LEU A 52 11.92 -3.44 12.00
N ALA A 53 10.96 -3.86 12.84
CA ALA A 53 10.00 -4.89 12.50
C ALA A 53 9.07 -4.46 11.34
N ASP A 54 8.71 -3.17 11.29
CA ASP A 54 7.88 -2.63 10.20
C ASP A 54 8.61 -2.70 8.86
N PHE A 55 9.91 -2.37 8.85
CA PHE A 55 10.73 -2.48 7.65
C PHE A 55 10.94 -3.94 7.21
N GLN A 56 11.10 -4.86 8.16
CA GLN A 56 11.22 -6.29 7.87
C GLN A 56 9.90 -6.85 7.29
N ALA A 57 8.75 -6.42 7.81
CA ALA A 57 7.45 -6.78 7.28
C ALA A 57 7.27 -6.26 5.83
N ALA A 58 7.66 -5.02 5.56
CA ALA A 58 7.61 -4.45 4.21
C ALA A 58 8.52 -5.19 3.23
N LEU A 59 9.73 -5.56 3.65
CA LEU A 59 10.66 -6.34 2.83
C LEU A 59 10.09 -7.71 2.47
N HIS A 60 9.49 -8.42 3.42
CA HIS A 60 8.88 -9.73 3.18
C HIS A 60 7.61 -9.66 2.33
N ALA A 61 6.90 -8.54 2.33
CA ALA A 61 5.71 -8.35 1.51
C ALA A 61 6.04 -8.09 0.02
N GLY A 62 7.28 -7.70 -0.30
CA GLY A 62 7.75 -7.45 -1.67
C GLY A 62 8.70 -8.51 -2.22
N ALA A 63 8.96 -9.60 -1.49
CA ALA A 63 9.86 -10.69 -1.86
C ALA A 63 9.13 -11.87 -2.53
#